data_AF-A0A800N8W6-F1
#
_entry.id   AF-A0A800N8W6-F1
#
_cell.length_a   1.000
_cell.length_b   1.000
_cell.length_c   1.000
_cell.angle_alpha   90.00
_cell.angle_beta   90.00
_cell.angle_gamma   90.00
#
_symmetry.space_group_name_H-M   'P 1'
#
loop_
_entity.id
_entity.type
_entity.pdbx_description
1 polymer ?
#
loop_
_entity_poly.entity_id
_entity_poly.type
_entity_poly.pdbx_seq_one_letter_code
_entity_poly.pdbx_strand_id
1 'polypeptide(L)'
;MYETVPALITPIIIIGGIISGFFTATEAAAVASLYTLLISMFFYKTLKLSDMPKILMDTLALSSLSLVALAAASALGELMSYYQLSTMAQDFFVNNVWAKWVFILIIIAFFLFVGTSW
;
A
#
# COMPACT_ATOMS: atom_id res chain seq x y z
N MET A 1 11.46 30.63 7.87
CA MET A 1 10.04 30.53 7.43
C MET A 1 9.91 30.29 5.92
N TYR A 2 10.71 30.95 5.06
CA TYR A 2 10.74 30.68 3.61
C TYR A 2 11.26 29.29 3.23
N GLU A 3 12.05 28.65 4.10
CA GLU A 3 12.59 27.30 3.91
C GLU A 3 11.60 26.15 4.11
N THR A 4 10.34 26.38 4.51
CA THR A 4 9.39 25.26 4.76
C THR A 4 8.24 25.25 3.76
N VAL A 5 8.05 26.35 3.02
CA VAL A 5 7.04 26.50 1.97
C VAL A 5 7.15 25.41 0.89
N PRO A 6 8.34 25.04 0.40
CA PRO A 6 8.46 24.00 -0.63
C PRO A 6 8.08 22.60 -0.11
N ALA A 7 8.38 22.31 1.17
CA ALA A 7 8.05 21.04 1.80
C ALA A 7 6.53 20.86 2.02
N LEU A 8 5.80 21.97 2.20
CA LEU A 8 4.34 21.96 2.37
C LEU A 8 3.58 21.73 1.06
N ILE A 9 4.22 21.98 -0.09
CA ILE A 9 3.64 21.75 -1.41
C ILE A 9 3.55 20.24 -1.72
N THR A 10 4.47 19.42 -1.19
CA THR A 10 4.47 17.96 -1.40
C THR A 10 3.16 17.28 -0.98
N PRO A 11 2.62 17.44 0.25
CA PRO A 11 1.33 16.88 0.62
C PRO A 11 0.15 17.49 -0.15
N ILE A 12 0.25 18.75 -0.58
CA ILE A 12 -0.77 19.39 -1.42
C ILE A 12 -0.84 18.74 -2.81
N ILE A 13 0.31 18.38 -3.40
CA ILE A 13 0.37 17.64 -4.67
C ILE A 13 -0.26 16.25 -4.51
N ILE A 14 0.03 15.56 -3.40
CA ILE A 14 -0.50 14.22 -3.14
C ILE A 14 -2.02 14.27 -2.95
N ILE A 15 -2.49 15.07 -1.99
CA ILE A 15 -3.91 15.15 -1.64
C ILE A 15 -4.70 15.79 -2.78
N GLY A 16 -4.18 16.85 -3.39
CA GLY A 16 -4.80 17.52 -4.53
C GLY A 16 -4.88 16.64 -5.77
N GLY A 17 -3.83 15.88 -6.09
CA GLY A 17 -3.81 14.95 -7.23
C GLY A 17 -4.79 13.78 -7.07
N ILE A 18 -4.88 13.23 -5.86
CA ILE A 18 -5.80 12.12 -5.55
C ILE A 18 -7.25 12.59 -5.51
N ILE A 19 -7.55 13.70 -4.82
CA ILE A 19 -8.93 14.18 -4.64
C ILE A 19 -9.51 14.75 -5.94
N SER A 20 -8.69 15.39 -6.77
CA SER A 20 -9.14 15.90 -8.08
C SER A 20 -9.40 14.80 -9.11
N GLY A 21 -9.04 13.54 -8.81
CA GLY A 21 -9.20 12.41 -9.72
C GLY A 21 -8.27 12.46 -10.95
N PHE A 22 -7.32 13.39 -10.97
CA PHE A 22 -6.38 13.56 -12.07
C PHE A 22 -5.26 12.50 -12.05
N PHE A 23 -4.93 11.99 -10.86
CA PHE A 23 -3.91 10.95 -10.65
C PHE A 23 -4.36 9.92 -9.62
N THR A 24 -3.90 8.69 -9.81
CA THR A 24 -4.00 7.62 -8.80
C THR A 24 -3.00 7.86 -7.65
N ALA A 25 -3.22 7.21 -6.51
CA ALA A 25 -2.33 7.36 -5.34
C ALA A 25 -0.86 7.01 -5.67
N THR A 26 -0.63 6.05 -6.57
CA THR A 26 0.70 5.65 -7.03
C THR A 26 1.36 6.70 -7.91
N GLU A 27 0.62 7.30 -8.85
CA GLU A 27 1.12 8.37 -9.71
C GLU A 27 1.41 9.64 -8.90
N ALA A 28 0.51 10.01 -7.98
CA ALA A 28 0.69 11.16 -7.10
C ALA A 28 1.94 11.02 -6.21
N ALA A 29 2.19 9.83 -5.67
CA ALA A 29 3.40 9.54 -4.89
C ALA A 29 4.68 9.64 -5.75
N ALA A 30 4.65 9.19 -7.00
CA ALA A 30 5.77 9.31 -7.93
C ALA A 30 6.10 10.78 -8.24
N VAL A 31 5.09 11.59 -8.56
CA VAL A 31 5.25 13.03 -8.83
C VAL A 31 5.78 13.77 -7.60
N ALA A 32 5.20 13.50 -6.42
CA ALA A 32 5.63 14.11 -5.16
C ALA A 32 7.08 13.74 -4.79
N SER A 33 7.49 12.50 -5.03
CA SER A 33 8.87 12.04 -4.80
C SER A 33 9.85 12.73 -5.74
N LEU A 34 9.51 12.85 -7.03
CA LEU A 34 10.32 13.57 -8.01
C LEU A 34 10.44 15.06 -7.66
N TYR A 35 9.34 15.71 -7.28
CA TYR A 35 9.33 17.10 -6.83
C TYR A 35 10.22 17.30 -5.59
N THR A 36 10.09 16.42 -4.60
CA THR A 36 10.89 16.45 -3.37
C THR A 36 12.38 16.25 -3.66
N LEU A 37 12.72 15.36 -4.59
CA LEU A 37 14.10 15.12 -5.03
C LEU A 37 14.69 16.36 -5.69
N LEU A 38 13.96 16.99 -6.62
CA LEU A 38 14.40 18.21 -7.30
C LEU A 38 14.63 19.36 -6.32
N ILE A 39 13.72 19.57 -5.38
CA ILE A 39 13.86 20.60 -4.35
C ILE A 39 15.02 20.32 -3.39
N SER A 40 15.20 19.07 -2.98
CA SER A 40 16.29 18.68 -2.07
C SER A 40 17.67 18.88 -2.72
N MET A 41 17.76 18.62 -4.03
CA MET A 41 19.00 18.76 -4.80
C MET A 41 19.30 20.22 -5.19
N PHE A 42 18.31 20.97 -5.69
CA PHE A 42 18.52 22.31 -6.24
C PHE A 42 18.30 23.45 -5.24
N PHE A 43 17.31 23.32 -4.35
CA PHE A 43 16.91 24.39 -3.44
C PHE A 43 17.63 24.29 -2.09
N TYR A 44 17.57 23.12 -1.45
CA TYR A 44 18.25 22.89 -0.18
C TYR A 44 19.74 22.52 -0.34
N LYS A 45 20.14 22.01 -1.51
CA LYS A 45 21.50 21.47 -1.79
C LYS A 45 22.01 20.50 -0.70
N THR A 46 21.08 19.85 0.01
CA THR A 46 21.38 18.92 1.10
C THR A 46 21.71 17.52 0.57
N LEU A 47 21.32 17.23 -0.67
CA LEU A 47 21.36 15.89 -1.25
C LEU A 47 22.25 15.88 -2.50
N LYS A 48 23.32 15.08 -2.50
CA LYS A 48 24.22 14.92 -3.66
C LYS A 48 23.82 13.70 -4.47
N LEU A 49 24.09 13.68 -5.78
CA LEU A 49 23.82 12.51 -6.63
C LEU A 49 24.54 11.24 -6.12
N SER A 50 25.66 11.39 -5.41
CA SER A 50 26.38 10.29 -4.77
C SER A 50 25.58 9.58 -3.67
N ASP A 51 24.55 10.23 -3.11
CA ASP A 51 23.73 9.67 -2.04
C ASP A 51 22.55 8.84 -2.59
N MET A 52 22.26 8.97 -3.90
CA MET A 52 21.17 8.26 -4.57
C MET A 52 21.25 6.73 -4.42
N PRO A 53 22.42 6.06 -4.61
CA PRO A 53 22.49 4.61 -4.46
C PRO A 53 22.13 4.15 -3.04
N LYS A 54 22.52 4.93 -2.02
CA LYS A 54 22.22 4.63 -0.62
C LYS A 54 20.73 4.76 -0.34
N ILE A 55 20.11 5.86 -0.78
CA ILE A 55 18.66 6.10 -0.59
C ILE A 55 17.83 5.01 -1.29
N LEU A 56 18.24 4.62 -2.50
CA LEU A 56 17.59 3.52 -3.23
C LEU A 56 17.74 2.19 -2.49
N MET A 57 18.94 1.89 -1.98
CA MET A 57 19.18 0.67 -1.19
C MET A 57 18.30 0.63 0.07
N ASP A 58 18.22 1.74 0.81
CA ASP A 58 17.41 1.84 2.03
C ASP A 58 15.90 1.70 1.72
N THR A 59 15.44 2.33 0.63
CA THR A 59 14.04 2.23 0.17
C THR A 59 13.68 0.81 -0.28
N LEU A 60 14.60 0.16 -1.01
CA LEU A 60 14.45 -1.23 -1.43
C LEU A 60 14.46 -2.17 -0.24
N ALA A 61 15.33 -1.97 0.75
CA ALA A 61 15.37 -2.77 1.96
C ALA A 61 14.03 -2.70 2.71
N LEU A 62 13.48 -1.50 2.91
CA LEU A 62 12.18 -1.31 3.56
C LEU A 62 11.04 -1.99 2.78
N SER A 63 11.02 -1.83 1.46
CA SER A 63 9.97 -2.37 0.61
C SER A 63 10.08 -3.90 0.46
N SER A 64 11.29 -4.44 0.44
CA SER A 64 11.56 -5.87 0.23
C SER A 64 10.88 -6.75 1.26
N LEU A 65 10.84 -6.33 2.53
CA LEU A 65 10.20 -7.08 3.61
C LEU A 65 8.70 -7.29 3.33
N SER A 66 8.01 -6.22 2.93
CA SER A 66 6.58 -6.28 2.58
C SER A 66 6.34 -7.08 1.30
N LEU A 67 7.21 -6.95 0.30
CA LEU A 67 7.10 -7.67 -0.97
C LEU A 67 7.31 -9.18 -0.79
N VAL A 68 8.24 -9.59 0.08
CA VAL A 68 8.44 -11.01 0.42
C VAL A 68 7.21 -11.57 1.14
N ALA A 69 6.64 -10.83 2.09
CA ALA A 69 5.41 -11.24 2.76
C ALA A 69 4.23 -11.35 1.76
N LEU A 70 4.09 -10.38 0.86
CA LEU A 70 3.09 -10.40 -0.20
C LEU A 70 3.30 -11.57 -1.17
N ALA A 71 4.54 -11.84 -1.57
CA ALA A 71 4.87 -12.96 -2.45
C ALA A 71 4.52 -14.31 -1.80
N ALA A 72 4.85 -14.49 -0.52
CA ALA A 72 4.47 -15.69 0.23
C ALA A 72 2.95 -15.84 0.34
N ALA A 73 2.23 -14.76 0.63
CA ALA A 73 0.77 -14.75 0.70
C ALA A 73 0.13 -15.10 -0.65
N SER A 74 0.64 -14.52 -1.75
CA SER A 74 0.18 -14.80 -3.11
C SER A 74 0.45 -16.25 -3.52
N ALA A 75 1.66 -16.76 -3.26
CA ALA A 75 2.02 -18.14 -3.55
C ALA A 75 1.15 -19.15 -2.78
N LEU A 76 0.87 -18.86 -1.50
CA LEU A 76 -0.05 -19.67 -0.69
C LEU A 76 -1.49 -19.58 -1.21
N GLY A 77 -1.93 -18.39 -1.62
CA GLY A 77 -3.24 -18.19 -2.27
C GLY A 77 -3.40 -19.01 -3.54
N GLU A 78 -2.39 -19.02 -4.40
CA GLU A 78 -2.38 -19.79 -5.64
C GLU A 78 -2.33 -21.31 -5.36
N LEU A 79 -1.53 -21.74 -4.38
CA LEU A 79 -1.48 -23.13 -3.93
C LEU A 79 -2.85 -23.62 -3.43
N MET A 80 -3.53 -22.83 -2.59
CA MET A 80 -4.88 -23.16 -2.10
C MET A 80 -5.89 -23.23 -3.24
N SER A 81 -5.77 -22.33 -4.23
CA SER A 81 -6.59 -22.36 -5.44
C SER A 81 -6.33 -23.63 -6.26
N TYR A 82 -5.06 -24.06 -6.38
CA TYR A 82 -4.68 -25.23 -7.15
C TYR A 82 -5.24 -26.53 -6.56
N TYR A 83 -5.22 -26.67 -5.22
CA TYR A 83 -5.83 -27.81 -4.52
C TYR A 83 -7.37 -27.76 -4.45
N GLN A 84 -8.00 -26.75 -5.06
CA GLN A 84 -9.46 -26.53 -5.01
C GLN A 84 -10.01 -26.48 -3.57
N LEU A 85 -9.17 -26.16 -2.58
CA LEU A 85 -9.59 -25.99 -1.19
C LEU A 85 -10.63 -24.87 -1.09
N SER A 86 -10.42 -23.80 -1.87
CA SER A 86 -11.38 -22.70 -2.02
C SER A 86 -12.73 -23.18 -2.55
N THR A 87 -12.75 -24.12 -3.52
CA THR A 87 -13.97 -24.67 -4.11
C THR A 87 -14.70 -25.61 -3.15
N MET A 88 -13.97 -26.51 -2.48
CA MET A 88 -14.54 -27.41 -1.46
C MET A 88 -15.12 -26.64 -0.27
N ALA A 89 -14.43 -25.60 0.19
CA ALA A 89 -14.96 -24.71 1.23
C ALA A 89 -16.23 -24.01 0.74
N GLN A 90 -16.24 -23.49 -0.49
CA GLN A 90 -17.41 -22.84 -1.09
C GLN A 90 -18.62 -23.79 -1.13
N ASP A 91 -18.44 -25.04 -1.56
CA ASP A 91 -19.51 -26.03 -1.60
C ASP A 91 -20.03 -26.40 -0.20
N PHE A 92 -19.16 -26.48 0.81
CA PHE A 92 -19.57 -26.70 2.19
C PHE A 92 -20.49 -25.58 2.72
N PHE A 93 -20.16 -24.32 2.44
CA PHE A 93 -20.95 -23.17 2.87
C PHE A 93 -22.24 -22.98 2.05
N VAL A 94 -22.25 -23.34 0.76
CA VAL A 94 -23.46 -23.23 -0.09
C VAL A 94 -24.51 -24.28 0.29
N ASN A 95 -24.09 -25.50 0.60
CA ASN A 95 -25.01 -26.58 0.98
C ASN A 95 -25.63 -26.41 2.39
N ASN A 96 -25.05 -25.56 3.24
CA ASN A 96 -25.56 -25.26 4.58
C ASN A 96 -25.89 -23.76 4.72
N VAL A 97 -27.14 -23.39 4.45
CA VAL A 97 -27.62 -22.00 4.52
C VAL A 97 -27.35 -21.36 5.90
N TRP A 98 -27.48 -22.12 6.99
CA TRP A 98 -27.15 -21.66 8.34
C TRP A 98 -25.65 -21.34 8.52
N ALA A 99 -24.76 -22.14 7.94
CA ALA A 99 -23.32 -21.89 7.99
C ALA A 99 -22.94 -20.62 7.22
N LYS A 100 -23.62 -20.32 6.10
CA LYS A 100 -23.42 -19.10 5.32
C LYS A 100 -23.73 -17.83 6.12
N TRP A 101 -24.87 -17.80 6.83
CA TRP A 101 -25.24 -16.65 7.66
C TRP A 101 -24.29 -16.44 8.85
N VAL A 102 -23.89 -17.52 9.52
CA VAL A 102 -22.92 -17.47 10.62
C VAL A 102 -21.54 -16.99 10.13
N PHE A 103 -21.09 -17.45 8.96
CA PHE A 103 -19.84 -17.03 8.35
C PHE A 103 -19.83 -15.52 8.03
N ILE A 104 -20.91 -15.01 7.43
CA ILE A 104 -21.06 -13.58 7.13
C ILE A 104 -21.02 -12.75 8.42
N LEU A 105 -21.73 -13.18 9.48
CA LEU A 105 -21.74 -12.50 10.77
C LEU A 105 -20.33 -12.43 11.41
N ILE A 106 -19.58 -13.53 11.33
CA ILE A 106 -18.20 -13.59 11.83
C ILE A 106 -17.28 -12.65 11.05
N ILE A 107 -17.38 -12.61 9.71
CA ILE A 107 -16.58 -11.69 8.88
C ILE A 107 -16.89 -10.23 9.21
N ILE A 108 -18.17 -9.88 9.33
CA ILE A 108 -18.57 -8.52 9.68
C ILE A 108 -18.03 -8.14 11.06
N ALA A 109 -18.16 -9.02 12.06
CA ALA A 109 -17.62 -8.78 13.40
C ALA A 109 -16.09 -8.64 13.40
N PHE A 110 -15.37 -9.49 12.64
CA PHE A 110 -13.93 -9.41 12.51
C PHE A 110 -13.47 -8.11 11.83
N PHE A 111 -14.06 -7.74 10.69
CA PHE A 111 -13.74 -6.50 9.99
C PHE A 111 -14.08 -5.26 10.82
N LEU A 112 -15.17 -5.31 11.59
CA LEU A 112 -15.53 -4.23 12.51
C LEU A 112 -14.46 -4.08 13.61
N PHE A 113 -14.01 -5.18 14.21
CA PHE A 113 -13.00 -5.15 15.27
C PHE A 113 -11.63 -4.66 14.78
N VAL A 114 -11.17 -5.19 13.63
CA VAL A 114 -9.93 -4.75 12.97
C VAL A 114 -10.04 -3.30 12.54
N GLY A 115 -11.19 -2.89 11.99
CA GLY A 115 -11.47 -1.52 11.55
C GLY A 115 -11.52 -0.50 12.70
N THR A 116 -11.93 -0.91 13.90
CA THR A 116 -11.92 -0.06 15.10
C THR A 116 -10.56 0.02 15.80
N SER A 117 -9.57 -0.76 15.39
CA SER A 117 -8.25 -0.87 16.06
C SER A 117 -7.15 0.03 15.46
N TRP A 118 -7.51 1.01 14.63
CA TRP A 118 -6.60 2.04 14.09
C TRP A 118 -6.61 3.32 14.93
#